data_AF-A0A7S2HPA5-F1
#
_entry.id   AF-A0A7S2HPA5-F1
#
_cell.length_a   1.000
_cell.length_b   1.000
_cell.length_c   1.000
_cell.angle_alpha   90.00
_cell.angle_beta   90.00
_cell.angle_gamma   90.00
#
_symmetry.space_group_name_H-M   'P 1'
#
loop_
_entity.id
_entity.type
_entity.pdbx_description
1 polymer ?
#
loop_
_entity_poly.entity_id
_entity_poly.type
_entity_poly.pdbx_seq_one_letter_code
_entity_poly.pdbx_strand_id
1 'polypeptide(L)'
;RRSRVLSYDEMKRDIGKVCQRIVAHCGIEITEAEIEECLPLFDVTYMKENNEKFAPRSVEWVDRSDGFTFIRKGRSGDSRSAFRTDGCEALMTAMLENSFPEGHPRYLQQILGVTSPSESS
;
A
#
# COMPACT_ATOMS: atom_id res chain seq x y z
N ARG A 1 23.12 6.06 3.86
CA ARG A 1 22.30 4.91 3.39
C ARG A 1 21.36 5.41 2.31
N ARG A 2 21.28 4.77 1.15
CA ARG A 2 20.27 5.11 0.13
C ARG A 2 18.97 4.38 0.51
N SER A 3 17.83 5.06 0.43
CA SER A 3 16.50 4.48 0.65
C SER A 3 15.72 4.46 -0.67
N ARG A 4 14.87 3.46 -0.85
CA ARG A 4 13.97 3.34 -2.01
C ARG A 4 12.53 3.40 -1.52
N VAL A 5 11.76 4.30 -2.12
CA VAL A 5 10.32 4.40 -1.88
C VAL A 5 9.61 3.66 -3.02
N LEU A 6 8.62 2.84 -2.66
CA LEU A 6 7.77 2.08 -3.57
C LEU A 6 6.32 2.27 -3.13
N SER A 7 5.42 2.45 -4.08
CA SER A 7 3.99 2.50 -3.81
C SER A 7 3.35 1.10 -3.96
N TYR A 8 2.26 0.89 -3.23
CA TYR A 8 1.47 -0.33 -3.37
C TYR A 8 0.87 -0.48 -4.78
N ASP A 9 0.53 0.63 -5.42
CA ASP A 9 0.00 0.60 -6.80
C ASP A 9 1.05 0.21 -7.83
N GLU A 10 2.32 0.61 -7.66
CA GLU A 10 3.42 0.09 -8.48
C GLU A 10 3.54 -1.43 -8.33
N MET A 11 3.50 -1.95 -7.10
CA MET A 11 3.56 -3.39 -6.82
C MET A 11 2.39 -4.14 -7.47
N LYS A 12 1.19 -3.57 -7.40
CA LYS A 12 0.00 -4.16 -8.03
C LYS A 12 0.05 -4.16 -9.56
N ARG A 13 0.73 -3.19 -10.16
CA ARG A 13 0.80 -3.05 -11.62
C ARG A 13 1.79 -4.05 -12.22
N ASP A 14 2.96 -4.18 -11.62
CA ASP A 14 4.04 -5.03 -12.14
C ASP A 14 5.02 -5.38 -11.03
N ILE A 15 4.70 -6.44 -10.27
CA ILE A 15 5.52 -6.86 -9.14
C ILE A 15 6.91 -7.34 -9.58
N GLY A 16 7.04 -7.94 -10.77
CA GLY A 16 8.33 -8.41 -11.30
C GLY A 16 9.31 -7.26 -11.52
N LYS A 17 8.88 -6.17 -12.17
CA LYS A 17 9.73 -4.97 -12.31
C LYS A 17 10.05 -4.31 -10.98
N VAL A 18 9.13 -4.38 -10.01
CA VAL A 18 9.42 -3.89 -8.65
C VAL A 18 10.49 -4.75 -7.98
N CYS A 19 10.43 -6.08 -8.09
CA CYS A 19 11.46 -7.00 -7.60
C CYS A 19 12.82 -6.71 -8.24
N GLN A 20 12.90 -6.53 -9.56
CA GLN A 20 14.14 -6.14 -10.26
C GLN A 20 14.71 -4.83 -9.70
N ARG A 21 13.87 -3.83 -9.43
CA ARG A 21 14.28 -2.56 -8.80
C ARG A 21 14.79 -2.75 -7.38
N ILE A 22 14.18 -3.64 -6.59
CA ILE A 22 14.61 -3.95 -5.22
C ILE A 22 15.96 -4.66 -5.23
N VAL A 23 16.11 -5.69 -6.06
CA VAL A 23 17.34 -6.46 -6.24
C VAL A 23 18.50 -5.54 -6.61
N ALA A 24 18.31 -4.68 -7.62
CA ALA A 24 19.31 -3.70 -8.04
C ALA A 24 19.63 -2.67 -6.95
N HIS A 25 18.63 -2.26 -6.15
CA HIS A 25 18.84 -1.32 -5.04
C HIS A 25 19.64 -1.95 -3.89
N CYS A 26 19.38 -3.21 -3.59
CA CYS A 26 20.03 -3.96 -2.52
C CYS A 26 21.38 -4.55 -2.94
N GLY A 27 21.71 -4.55 -4.24
CA GLY A 27 22.93 -5.16 -4.77
C GLY A 27 22.94 -6.69 -4.64
N ILE A 28 21.78 -7.32 -4.80
CA ILE A 28 21.63 -8.77 -4.73
C ILE A 28 21.81 -9.34 -6.15
N GLU A 29 22.54 -10.44 -6.29
CA GLU A 29 22.69 -11.15 -7.56
C GLU A 29 21.65 -12.26 -7.64
N ILE A 30 20.53 -11.99 -8.32
CA ILE A 30 19.54 -13.00 -8.70
C ILE A 30 19.19 -12.80 -10.18
N THR A 31 18.93 -13.91 -10.86
CA THR A 31 18.52 -13.93 -12.26
C THR A 31 17.06 -13.55 -12.43
N GLU A 32 16.69 -13.16 -13.64
CA GLU A 32 15.29 -12.88 -13.98
C GLU A 32 14.41 -14.13 -13.83
N ALA A 33 14.94 -15.31 -14.16
CA ALA A 33 14.24 -16.59 -13.97
C ALA A 33 13.94 -16.86 -12.48
N GLU A 34 14.89 -16.62 -11.58
CA GLU A 34 14.66 -16.76 -10.13
C GLU A 34 13.62 -15.75 -9.60
N ILE A 35 13.56 -14.55 -10.18
CA ILE A 35 12.49 -13.58 -9.88
C ILE A 35 11.14 -14.15 -10.31
N GLU A 36 11.06 -14.66 -11.54
CA GLU A 36 9.84 -15.23 -12.12
C GLU A 36 9.29 -16.40 -11.29
N GLU A 37 10.17 -17.29 -10.82
CA GLU A 37 9.82 -18.40 -9.93
C GLU A 37 9.20 -17.92 -8.60
N CYS A 38 9.58 -16.73 -8.13
CA CYS A 38 9.06 -16.17 -6.88
C CYS A 38 7.73 -15.44 -7.05
N LEU A 39 7.38 -14.96 -8.25
CA LEU A 39 6.19 -14.12 -8.45
C LEU A 39 4.88 -14.74 -7.96
N PRO A 40 4.62 -16.06 -8.14
CA PRO A 40 3.41 -16.69 -7.63
C PRO A 40 3.28 -16.60 -6.09
N LEU A 41 4.41 -16.52 -5.37
CA LEU A 41 4.42 -16.43 -3.91
C LEU A 41 3.97 -15.05 -3.40
N PHE A 42 4.01 -14.03 -4.27
CA PHE A 42 3.56 -12.68 -3.96
C PHE A 42 2.08 -12.46 -4.30
N ASP A 43 1.39 -13.47 -4.84
CA ASP A 43 -0.04 -13.38 -5.10
C ASP A 43 -0.84 -13.37 -3.79
N VAL A 44 -1.81 -12.47 -3.71
CA VAL A 44 -2.63 -12.30 -2.51
C VAL A 44 -3.42 -13.57 -2.19
N THR A 45 -3.86 -14.32 -3.20
CA THR A 45 -4.59 -15.58 -3.02
C THR A 45 -3.67 -16.63 -2.42
N TYR A 46 -2.47 -16.79 -2.98
CA TYR A 46 -1.46 -17.68 -2.42
C TYR A 46 -1.14 -17.33 -0.96
N MET A 47 -0.91 -16.04 -0.69
CA MET A 47 -0.58 -15.59 0.66
C MET A 47 -1.73 -15.82 1.64
N LYS A 48 -2.99 -15.64 1.22
CA LYS A 48 -4.19 -15.93 2.03
C LYS A 48 -4.31 -17.40 2.39
N GLU A 49 -4.15 -18.28 1.40
CA GLU A 49 -4.20 -19.73 1.61
C GLU A 49 -3.06 -20.21 2.53
N ASN A 50 -1.95 -19.47 2.54
CA ASN A 50 -0.79 -19.72 3.37
C ASN A 50 -0.66 -18.73 4.55
N ASN A 51 -1.77 -18.21 5.08
CA ASN A 51 -1.78 -17.11 6.05
C ASN A 51 -0.85 -17.33 7.26
N GLU A 52 -0.68 -18.57 7.74
CA GLU A 52 0.22 -18.90 8.85
C GLU A 52 1.70 -18.55 8.60
N LYS A 53 2.13 -18.48 7.33
CA LYS A 53 3.49 -18.08 6.93
C LYS A 53 3.67 -16.56 6.93
N PHE A 54 2.59 -15.82 6.71
CA PHE A 54 2.62 -14.38 6.45
C PHE A 54 2.03 -13.54 7.60
N ALA A 55 1.19 -14.14 8.44
CA ALA A 55 0.65 -13.50 9.62
C ALA A 55 1.77 -13.30 10.66
N PRO A 56 1.89 -12.09 11.23
CA PRO A 56 2.82 -11.82 12.32
C PRO A 56 2.61 -12.78 13.50
N ARG A 57 3.68 -13.43 13.94
CA ARG A 57 3.69 -14.36 15.10
C ARG A 57 3.94 -13.67 16.44
N SER A 58 4.41 -12.42 16.41
CA SER A 58 4.80 -11.66 17.60
C SER A 58 3.62 -10.97 18.31
N VAL A 59 2.40 -11.15 17.80
CA VAL A 59 1.19 -10.55 18.36
C VAL A 59 0.09 -11.61 18.45
N GLU A 60 -0.58 -11.67 19.58
CA GLU A 60 -1.83 -12.42 19.69
C GLU A 60 -2.94 -11.60 19.05
N TRP A 61 -3.48 -12.11 17.97
CA TRP A 61 -4.63 -11.50 17.33
C TRP A 61 -5.84 -11.74 18.22
N VAL A 62 -6.42 -10.67 18.75
CA VAL A 62 -7.70 -10.74 19.45
C VAL A 62 -8.75 -11.16 18.43
N ASP A 63 -9.17 -12.41 18.49
CA ASP A 63 -10.31 -12.90 17.73
C ASP A 63 -11.57 -12.19 18.26
N ARG A 64 -12.07 -11.24 17.47
CA ARG A 64 -13.30 -10.50 17.79
C ARG A 64 -14.55 -11.20 17.28
N SER A 65 -14.43 -12.44 16.78
CA SER A 65 -15.53 -13.21 16.17
C SER A 65 -16.17 -12.49 14.97
N ASP A 66 -15.43 -11.58 14.33
CA ASP A 66 -15.83 -10.77 13.19
C ASP A 66 -15.32 -11.31 11.85
N GLY A 67 -14.64 -12.47 11.87
CA GLY A 67 -14.01 -13.06 10.69
C GLY A 67 -12.73 -12.34 10.25
N PHE A 68 -12.04 -11.67 11.18
CA PHE A 68 -10.78 -11.00 10.90
C PHE A 68 -9.72 -11.94 10.29
N THR A 69 -9.09 -11.47 9.22
CA THR A 69 -7.92 -12.13 8.60
C THR A 69 -6.87 -11.07 8.31
N PHE A 70 -5.60 -11.35 8.64
CA PHE A 70 -4.50 -10.43 8.41
C PHE A 70 -4.40 -10.06 6.93
N ILE A 71 -4.49 -11.05 6.04
CA ILE A 71 -4.58 -10.85 4.60
C ILE A 71 -6.05 -10.85 4.17
N ARG A 72 -6.66 -9.66 4.08
CA ARG A 72 -8.12 -9.53 3.91
C ARG A 72 -8.63 -9.49 2.46
N LYS A 73 -8.14 -8.56 1.63
CA LYS A 73 -8.66 -8.37 0.25
C LYS A 73 -7.59 -8.17 -0.84
N GLY A 74 -6.44 -7.57 -0.51
CA GLY A 74 -5.37 -7.27 -1.48
C GLY A 74 -5.79 -6.40 -2.67
N ARG A 75 -6.73 -5.47 -2.45
CA ARG A 75 -7.22 -4.54 -3.47
C ARG A 75 -6.93 -3.10 -3.04
N SER A 76 -6.30 -2.33 -3.93
CA SER A 76 -6.26 -0.86 -3.82
C SER A 76 -7.66 -0.28 -4.03
N GLY A 77 -7.98 0.82 -3.34
CA GLY A 77 -9.22 1.58 -3.58
C GLY A 77 -10.47 1.10 -2.83
N ASP A 78 -10.37 0.14 -1.91
CA ASP A 78 -11.49 -0.27 -1.04
C ASP A 78 -12.00 0.89 -0.15
N SER A 79 -11.13 1.89 0.10
CA SER A 79 -11.52 3.15 0.74
C SER A 79 -12.66 3.84 -0.01
N ARG A 80 -12.63 3.87 -1.35
CA ARG A 80 -13.66 4.55 -2.15
C ARG A 80 -15.03 3.88 -2.02
N SER A 81 -15.10 2.58 -1.79
CA SER A 81 -16.37 1.91 -1.47
C SER A 81 -16.85 2.18 -0.05
N ALA A 82 -15.94 2.34 0.91
CA ALA A 82 -16.27 2.66 2.29
C ALA A 82 -16.74 4.11 2.48
N PHE A 83 -16.25 5.03 1.64
CA PHE A 83 -16.58 6.47 1.70
C PHE A 83 -17.67 6.91 0.70
N ARG A 84 -18.49 5.98 0.17
CA ARG A 84 -19.58 6.28 -0.78
C ARG A 84 -20.89 6.75 -0.14
N THR A 85 -20.97 6.74 1.18
CA THR A 85 -22.13 7.25 1.93
C THR A 85 -22.09 8.77 2.02
N ASP A 86 -23.27 9.41 1.95
CA ASP A 86 -23.42 10.85 2.13
C ASP A 86 -22.77 11.30 3.44
N GLY A 87 -21.91 12.33 3.37
CA GLY A 87 -21.15 12.87 4.53
C GLY A 87 -19.69 12.41 4.65
N CYS A 88 -19.26 11.41 3.85
CA CYS A 88 -17.89 10.89 3.91
C CYS A 88 -16.82 11.84 3.33
N GLU A 89 -17.16 12.72 2.38
CA GLU A 89 -16.20 13.69 1.82
C GLU A 89 -15.81 14.75 2.85
N ALA A 90 -16.77 15.25 3.64
CA ALA A 90 -16.50 16.18 4.74
C ALA A 90 -15.65 15.52 5.83
N LEU A 91 -15.94 14.26 6.16
CA LEU A 91 -15.15 13.48 7.12
C LEU A 91 -13.71 13.26 6.62
N MET A 92 -13.55 12.90 5.34
CA MET A 92 -12.23 12.70 4.73
C MET A 92 -11.45 14.01 4.70
N THR A 93 -12.10 15.13 4.37
CA THR A 93 -11.48 16.47 4.38
C THR A 93 -11.01 16.84 5.79
N ALA A 94 -11.87 16.69 6.80
CA ALA A 94 -11.51 16.97 8.20
C ALA A 94 -10.37 16.07 8.71
N MET A 95 -10.37 14.78 8.32
CA MET A 95 -9.26 13.88 8.66
C MET A 95 -7.94 14.32 8.03
N LEU A 96 -7.95 14.77 6.77
CA LEU A 96 -6.77 15.24 6.08
C LEU A 96 -6.24 16.54 6.68
N GLU A 97 -7.11 17.50 6.96
CA GLU A 97 -6.75 18.77 7.60
C GLU A 97 -6.16 18.55 9.01
N ASN A 98 -6.75 17.65 9.81
CA ASN A 98 -6.23 17.34 11.14
C ASN A 98 -4.90 16.56 11.10
N SER A 99 -4.72 15.68 10.10
CA SER A 99 -3.50 14.89 9.96
C SER A 99 -2.34 15.69 9.35
N PHE A 100 -2.65 16.74 8.59
CA PHE A 100 -1.69 17.57 7.87
C PHE A 100 -2.03 19.08 8.01
N PRO A 101 -1.93 19.64 9.22
CA PRO A 101 -2.35 21.02 9.51
C PRO A 101 -1.51 22.07 8.77
N GLU A 102 -0.26 21.74 8.41
CA GLU A 102 0.64 22.62 7.64
C GLU A 102 0.48 22.47 6.12
N GLY A 103 -0.49 21.68 5.68
CA GLY A 103 -0.78 21.41 4.27
C GLY A 103 -0.42 19.99 3.83
N HIS A 104 -1.07 19.55 2.76
CA HIS A 104 -0.94 18.17 2.28
C HIS A 104 0.47 17.88 1.76
N PRO A 105 1.06 16.71 2.05
CA PRO A 105 2.32 16.29 1.44
C PRO A 105 2.24 16.27 -0.08
N ARG A 106 3.36 16.55 -0.75
CA ARG A 106 3.43 16.70 -2.22
C ARG A 106 2.90 15.48 -2.99
N TYR A 107 3.13 14.27 -2.48
CA TYR A 107 2.60 13.04 -3.08
C TYR A 107 1.08 12.94 -2.98
N LEU A 108 0.49 13.46 -1.90
CA LEU A 108 -0.95 13.46 -1.66
C LEU A 108 -1.65 14.52 -2.52
N GLN A 109 -1.02 15.68 -2.72
CA GLN A 109 -1.48 16.72 -3.64
C GLN A 109 -1.63 16.20 -5.07
N GLN A 110 -0.65 15.41 -5.55
CA GLN A 110 -0.70 14.78 -6.88
C GLN A 110 -1.84 13.76 -7.02
N ILE A 111 -2.15 13.02 -5.95
CA ILE A 111 -3.22 12.00 -5.94
C ILE A 111 -4.61 12.67 -5.90
N LEU A 112 -4.75 13.74 -5.12
CA LEU A 112 -6.02 14.46 -4.96
C LEU A 112 -6.29 15.48 -6.09
N GLY A 113 -5.32 15.73 -6.97
CA GLY A 113 -5.45 16.72 -8.04
C GLY A 113 -5.48 18.17 -7.53
N VAL A 114 -5.06 18.42 -6.30
CA VAL A 114 -5.05 19.76 -5.69
C VAL A 114 -3.70 20.39 -6.00
N THR A 115 -3.66 21.32 -6.96
CA THR A 115 -2.47 22.16 -7.18
C THR A 115 -2.25 23.03 -5.95
N SER A 116 -1.02 23.05 -5.44
CA SER A 116 -0.62 23.90 -4.33
C SER A 116 -1.14 25.33 -4.56
N PRO A 117 -1.72 26.00 -3.55
CA PRO A 117 -2.05 27.41 -3.70
C PRO A 117 -0.76 28.13 -4.06
N SER A 118 -0.77 28.81 -5.21
CA SER A 118 0.31 29.68 -5.65
C SER A 118 0.70 30.58 -4.48
N GLU A 119 1.96 30.51 -4.07
CA GLU A 119 2.54 31.47 -3.13
C GLU A 119 2.20 32.86 -3.66
N SER A 120 1.30 33.53 -2.94
CA SER A 120 0.86 34.88 -3.24
C SER A 120 2.04 35.79 -2.90
N SER A 121 2.50 36.52 -3.90
CA SER A 121 3.56 37.54 -3.80
C SER A 121 3.24 38.63 -2.79
#